data_AF-A0A822CQE9-F1
#
_entry.id   AF-A0A822CQE9-F1
#
_cell.length_a   1.000
_cell.length_b   1.000
_cell.length_c   1.000
_cell.angle_alpha   90.00
_cell.angle_beta   90.00
_cell.angle_gamma   90.00
#
_symmetry.space_group_name_H-M   'P 1'
#
loop_
_entity.id
_entity.type
_entity.pdbx_description
1 polymer ?
#
loop_
_entity_poly.entity_id
_entity_poly.type
_entity_poly.pdbx_seq_one_letter_code
_entity_poly.pdbx_strand_id
1 'polypeptide(L)'
;MEAIGNAKTIRNDNSSRFGKYIEIGFLKYHICGASMRTYLLEKSRVVYQAPDERNDHIFYQLCTQFNQPEMKSLALLPANQFRYTSEGNAITIKGVDDAQQFLETREALTLFGIENKVQMTIFRLLSSILHLGNVIINEGDGELSYVKESDKSFSIFCSLLKLDENRMRTWLCNKRIKTGVAVVNTTSNINQALFA
;
A
#
# COMPACT_ATOMS: atom_id res chain seq x y z
N MET A 1 -14.49 1.65 -3.09
CA MET A 1 -13.70 1.70 -4.35
C MET A 1 -12.87 2.96 -4.43
N GLU A 2 -13.44 4.15 -4.22
CA GLU A 2 -12.68 5.40 -4.28
C GLU A 2 -11.54 5.46 -3.27
N ALA A 3 -11.75 5.01 -2.03
CA ALA A 3 -10.69 4.95 -1.03
C ALA A 3 -9.41 4.24 -1.53
N ILE A 4 -9.55 3.16 -2.31
CA ILE A 4 -8.43 2.27 -2.71
C ILE A 4 -7.99 2.46 -4.17
N GLY A 5 -8.48 3.49 -4.86
CA GLY A 5 -8.15 3.69 -6.27
C GLY A 5 -8.41 5.10 -6.79
N ASN A 6 -8.77 6.03 -5.91
CA ASN A 6 -8.73 7.45 -6.20
C ASN A 6 -7.65 8.12 -5.35
N ALA A 7 -7.09 9.19 -5.91
CA ALA A 7 -6.05 9.99 -5.27
C ALA A 7 -6.16 11.46 -5.68
N LYS A 8 -5.55 12.34 -4.90
CA LYS A 8 -5.33 13.73 -5.32
C LYS A 8 -4.24 13.79 -6.39
N THR A 9 -4.55 14.51 -7.46
CA THR A 9 -3.63 14.90 -8.54
C THR A 9 -3.66 16.41 -8.69
N ILE A 10 -2.73 16.96 -9.48
CA ILE A 10 -2.72 18.40 -9.80
C ILE A 10 -4.00 18.91 -10.47
N ARG A 11 -4.80 18.03 -11.09
CA ARG A 11 -6.02 18.40 -11.84
C ARG A 11 -7.31 18.12 -11.07
N ASN A 12 -7.29 17.19 -10.12
CA ASN A 12 -8.48 16.71 -9.43
C ASN A 12 -8.09 16.07 -8.09
N ASP A 13 -8.67 16.57 -7.00
CA ASP A 13 -8.46 16.09 -5.64
C ASP A 13 -9.01 14.66 -5.41
N ASN A 14 -9.94 14.19 -6.25
CA ASN A 14 -10.49 12.83 -6.20
C ASN A 14 -10.40 12.14 -7.58
N SER A 15 -9.21 12.13 -8.17
CA SER A 15 -8.97 11.52 -9.49
C SER A 15 -9.01 9.99 -9.40
N SER A 16 -9.88 9.34 -10.17
CA SER A 16 -9.84 7.89 -10.34
C SER A 16 -8.59 7.45 -11.09
N ARG A 17 -7.87 6.49 -10.49
CA ARG A 17 -6.61 5.93 -10.98
C ARG A 17 -6.78 4.52 -11.55
N PHE A 18 -8.02 4.18 -11.89
CA PHE A 18 -8.44 2.96 -12.56
C PHE A 18 -9.72 3.23 -13.38
N GLY A 19 -9.90 2.47 -14.46
CA GLY A 19 -11.16 2.41 -15.19
C GLY A 19 -12.14 1.45 -14.52
N LYS A 20 -13.44 1.78 -14.57
CA LYS A 20 -14.51 0.98 -13.96
C LYS A 20 -15.67 0.80 -14.92
N TYR A 21 -16.09 -0.44 -15.15
CA TYR A 21 -17.35 -0.78 -15.80
C TYR A 21 -18.27 -1.45 -14.77
N ILE A 22 -19.46 -0.87 -14.54
CA ILE A 22 -20.48 -1.43 -13.66
C ILE A 22 -21.64 -1.90 -14.53
N GLU A 23 -21.94 -3.19 -14.43
CA GLU A 23 -23.14 -3.79 -14.99
C GLU A 23 -24.20 -3.87 -13.89
N ILE A 24 -25.39 -3.31 -14.13
CA ILE A 24 -26.51 -3.38 -13.19
C ILE A 24 -27.52 -4.38 -13.73
N GLY A 25 -27.80 -5.42 -12.96
CA GLY A 25 -28.78 -6.44 -13.30
C GLY A 25 -30.20 -5.97 -12.99
N PHE A 26 -31.11 -6.16 -13.95
CA PHE A 26 -32.53 -5.87 -13.80
C PHE A 26 -33.37 -7.14 -13.94
N LEU A 27 -34.32 -7.32 -13.02
CA LEU A 27 -35.41 -8.27 -13.17
C LEU A 27 -36.70 -7.51 -13.42
N LYS A 28 -37.23 -7.62 -14.64
CA LYS A 28 -38.29 -6.74 -15.18
C LYS A 28 -37.81 -5.28 -15.20
N TYR A 29 -38.11 -4.52 -14.15
CA TYR A 29 -37.73 -3.10 -13.96
C TYR A 29 -37.13 -2.81 -12.58
N HIS A 30 -36.82 -3.85 -11.80
CA HIS A 30 -36.22 -3.72 -10.47
C HIS A 30 -34.76 -4.14 -10.50
N ILE A 31 -33.90 -3.40 -9.82
CA ILE A 31 -32.49 -3.78 -9.64
C ILE A 31 -32.43 -5.07 -8.82
N CYS A 32 -31.78 -6.10 -9.36
CA CYS A 32 -31.61 -7.39 -8.68
C CYS A 32 -30.14 -7.69 -8.33
N GLY A 33 -29.19 -6.90 -8.83
CA GLY A 33 -27.78 -7.05 -8.50
C GLY A 33 -26.89 -6.12 -9.33
N ALA A 34 -25.58 -6.21 -9.10
CA ALA A 34 -24.57 -5.51 -9.88
C ALA A 34 -23.27 -6.32 -9.97
N SER A 35 -22.52 -6.10 -11.05
CA SER A 35 -21.18 -6.64 -11.27
C SER A 35 -20.23 -5.52 -11.68
N MET A 36 -18.97 -5.61 -11.27
CA MET A 36 -17.98 -4.58 -11.55
C MET A 36 -16.73 -5.20 -12.15
N ARG A 37 -16.22 -4.57 -13.22
CA ARG A 37 -14.92 -4.86 -13.81
C ARG A 37 -14.04 -3.63 -13.70
N THR A 38 -12.79 -3.83 -13.27
CA THR A 38 -11.79 -2.79 -13.13
C THR A 38 -10.70 -2.95 -14.18
N TYR A 39 -10.12 -1.83 -14.61
CA TYR A 39 -9.13 -1.79 -15.67
C TYR A 39 -8.00 -0.83 -15.28
N LEU A 40 -6.76 -1.21 -15.60
CA LEU A 40 -5.60 -0.31 -15.61
C LEU A 40 -5.41 0.50 -14.31
N LEU A 41 -5.37 -0.19 -13.16
CA LEU A 41 -4.99 0.45 -11.91
C LEU A 41 -3.55 1.00 -12.00
N GLU A 42 -3.35 2.26 -11.67
CA GLU A 42 -2.06 2.95 -11.67
C GLU A 42 -1.17 2.49 -10.49
N LYS A 43 -0.60 1.29 -10.60
CA LYS A 43 0.23 0.69 -9.54
C LYS A 43 1.43 1.55 -9.10
N SER A 44 2.01 2.34 -10.01
CA SER A 44 3.15 3.21 -9.71
C SER A 44 2.85 4.26 -8.65
N ARG A 45 1.58 4.67 -8.51
CA ARG A 45 1.16 5.66 -7.51
C ARG A 45 1.40 5.21 -6.08
N VAL A 46 1.43 3.91 -5.83
CA VAL A 46 1.67 3.36 -4.50
C VAL A 46 3.06 3.72 -4.00
N VAL A 47 4.06 3.76 -4.88
CA VAL A 47 5.48 3.92 -4.50
C VAL A 47 6.07 5.28 -4.90
N TYR A 48 5.34 6.06 -5.69
CA TYR A 48 5.80 7.37 -6.16
C TYR A 48 4.63 8.34 -6.34
N GLN A 49 4.84 9.59 -5.92
CA GLN A 49 3.91 10.70 -6.17
C GLN A 49 4.68 11.94 -6.65
N ALA A 50 4.15 12.63 -7.66
CA ALA A 50 4.68 13.91 -8.09
C ALA A 50 4.38 15.02 -7.05
N PRO A 51 5.10 16.15 -7.09
CA PRO A 51 4.80 17.29 -6.21
C PRO A 51 3.32 17.70 -6.27
N ASP A 52 2.76 18.00 -5.10
CA ASP A 52 1.35 18.33 -4.85
C ASP A 52 0.33 17.20 -5.06
N GLU A 53 0.77 15.97 -5.37
CA GLU A 53 -0.09 14.79 -5.47
C GLU A 53 -0.09 13.93 -4.21
N ARG A 54 -1.11 13.07 -4.09
CA ARG A 54 -1.23 12.06 -3.04
C ARG A 54 -1.14 10.64 -3.60
N ASN A 55 -0.84 9.71 -2.71
CA ASN A 55 -1.15 8.29 -2.89
C ASN A 55 -2.68 8.07 -2.81
N ASP A 56 -3.15 6.83 -2.96
CA ASP A 56 -4.57 6.49 -2.78
C ASP A 56 -5.07 6.91 -1.39
N HIS A 57 -6.32 7.38 -1.33
CA HIS A 57 -6.89 7.99 -0.12
C HIS A 57 -6.82 7.09 1.12
N ILE A 58 -6.96 5.78 0.94
CA ILE A 58 -6.98 4.80 2.02
C ILE A 58 -5.72 4.86 2.88
N PHE A 59 -4.56 5.21 2.32
CA PHE A 59 -3.33 5.31 3.11
C PHE A 59 -3.39 6.46 4.12
N TYR A 60 -3.93 7.61 3.71
CA TYR A 60 -4.08 8.78 4.58
C TYR A 60 -5.19 8.55 5.60
N GLN A 61 -6.32 7.98 5.18
CA GLN A 61 -7.42 7.54 6.05
C GLN A 61 -6.94 6.56 7.12
N LEU A 62 -6.10 5.59 6.75
CA LEU A 62 -5.53 4.63 7.70
C LEU A 62 -4.54 5.31 8.66
N CYS A 63 -3.66 6.19 8.15
CA CYS A 63 -2.69 6.92 8.95
C CYS A 63 -3.31 7.82 10.01
N THR A 64 -4.56 8.28 9.87
CA THR A 64 -5.23 9.05 10.94
C THR A 64 -5.53 8.21 12.18
N GLN A 65 -5.52 6.88 12.06
CA GLN A 65 -5.86 5.95 13.14
C GLN A 65 -4.65 5.51 13.97
N PHE A 66 -3.49 6.15 13.80
CA PHE A 66 -2.24 5.74 14.43
C PHE A 66 -2.27 5.70 15.97
N ASN A 67 -3.13 6.50 16.60
CA ASN A 67 -3.29 6.53 18.06
C ASN A 67 -4.44 5.65 18.57
N GLN A 68 -5.16 4.95 17.69
CA GLN A 68 -6.32 4.15 18.11
C GLN A 68 -5.89 2.83 18.75
N PRO A 69 -6.41 2.47 19.94
CA PRO A 69 -6.05 1.22 20.62
C PRO A 69 -6.31 -0.04 19.76
N GLU A 70 -7.44 -0.06 19.01
CA GLU A 70 -7.80 -1.16 18.09
C GLU A 70 -6.74 -1.34 16.99
N MET A 71 -6.08 -0.26 16.57
CA MET A 71 -5.13 -0.23 15.45
C MET A 71 -3.67 -0.40 15.87
N LYS A 72 -3.38 -0.54 17.18
CA LYS A 72 -2.01 -0.65 17.70
C LYS A 72 -1.21 -1.78 17.05
N SER A 73 -1.87 -2.90 16.74
CA SER A 73 -1.24 -4.06 16.07
C SER A 73 -0.76 -3.78 14.64
N LEU A 74 -1.23 -2.69 14.04
CA LEU A 74 -0.85 -2.27 12.69
C LEU A 74 0.41 -1.40 12.68
N ALA A 75 0.92 -0.98 13.85
CA ALA A 75 2.11 -0.13 13.99
C ALA A 75 2.08 1.12 13.08
N LEU A 76 0.90 1.74 12.96
CA LEU A 76 0.69 2.92 12.12
C LEU A 76 1.44 4.13 12.68
N LEU A 77 1.84 5.01 11.78
CA LEU A 77 2.46 6.30 12.05
C LEU A 77 1.66 7.40 11.31
N PRO A 78 1.84 8.67 11.67
CA PRO A 78 1.33 9.78 10.88
C PRO A 78 1.82 9.73 9.42
N ALA A 79 0.99 10.20 8.47
CA ALA A 79 1.27 10.09 7.03
C ALA A 79 2.59 10.76 6.58
N ASN A 80 3.09 11.76 7.31
CA ASN A 80 4.38 12.38 7.02
C ASN A 80 5.60 11.52 7.40
N GLN A 81 5.40 10.43 8.15
CA GLN A 81 6.46 9.50 8.56
C GLN A 81 6.60 8.29 7.64
N PHE A 82 5.71 8.12 6.67
CA PHE A 82 5.84 7.09 5.64
C PHE A 82 6.24 7.72 4.32
N ARG A 83 7.33 7.23 3.72
CA ARG A 83 7.82 7.69 2.42
C ARG A 83 6.74 7.67 1.34
N TYR A 84 5.98 6.57 1.27
CA TYR A 84 4.93 6.37 0.27
C TYR A 84 3.69 7.26 0.44
N THR A 85 3.61 8.08 1.49
CA THR A 85 2.55 9.09 1.63
C THR A 85 3.08 10.52 1.73
N SER A 86 4.39 10.70 1.86
CA SER A 86 5.03 12.01 2.04
C SER A 86 5.79 12.52 0.81
N GLU A 87 6.15 11.68 -0.17
CA GLU A 87 6.95 12.09 -1.34
C GLU A 87 6.32 13.24 -2.15
N GLY A 88 5.00 13.27 -2.30
CA GLY A 88 4.29 14.34 -3.02
C GLY A 88 4.18 15.66 -2.26
N ASN A 89 4.65 15.75 -1.02
CA ASN A 89 4.55 16.93 -0.14
C ASN A 89 3.12 17.48 0.07
N ALA A 90 2.08 16.67 -0.18
CA ALA A 90 0.69 17.03 0.01
C ALA A 90 -0.04 15.97 0.82
N ILE A 91 0.02 16.05 2.16
CA ILE A 91 -0.60 15.04 3.03
C ILE A 91 -2.08 15.32 3.34
N THR A 92 -2.57 16.53 3.10
CA THR A 92 -3.96 16.94 3.32
C THR A 92 -4.62 17.41 2.03
N ILE A 93 -5.95 17.37 2.02
CA ILE A 93 -6.80 17.95 0.97
C ILE A 93 -7.74 18.95 1.64
N LYS A 94 -7.89 20.15 1.06
CA LYS A 94 -8.74 21.19 1.65
C LYS A 94 -10.19 20.71 1.71
N GLY A 95 -10.80 20.79 2.88
CA GLY A 95 -12.21 20.42 3.10
C GLY A 95 -12.45 18.91 3.21
N VAL A 96 -11.39 18.11 3.34
CA VAL A 96 -11.48 16.66 3.47
C VAL A 96 -10.97 16.23 4.85
N ASP A 97 -11.79 15.47 5.57
CA ASP A 97 -11.40 14.81 6.82
C ASP A 97 -11.13 13.31 6.54
N ASP A 98 -9.84 12.95 6.45
CA ASP A 98 -9.42 11.56 6.23
C ASP A 98 -9.83 10.62 7.38
N ALA A 99 -9.97 11.13 8.61
CA ALA A 99 -10.40 10.31 9.74
C ALA A 99 -11.88 9.97 9.66
N GLN A 100 -12.71 10.94 9.27
CA GLN A 100 -14.13 10.70 9.00
C GLN A 100 -14.31 9.74 7.82
N GLN A 101 -13.59 9.97 6.71
CA GLN A 101 -13.67 9.07 5.54
C GLN A 101 -13.22 7.63 5.85
N PHE A 102 -12.31 7.44 6.81
CA PHE A 102 -11.95 6.10 7.27
C PHE A 102 -13.14 5.37 7.91
N LEU A 103 -13.93 6.08 8.73
CA LEU A 103 -15.13 5.52 9.36
C LEU A 103 -16.16 5.15 8.29
N GLU A 104 -16.42 6.04 7.33
CA GLU A 104 -17.32 5.78 6.20
C GLU A 104 -16.85 4.56 5.38
N THR A 105 -15.54 4.41 5.19
CA THR A 105 -14.96 3.24 4.52
C THR A 105 -15.21 1.95 5.30
N ARG A 106 -15.02 1.94 6.62
CA ARG A 106 -15.31 0.78 7.48
C ARG A 106 -16.80 0.42 7.48
N GLU A 107 -17.67 1.42 7.54
CA GLU A 107 -19.12 1.24 7.46
C GLU A 107 -19.52 0.64 6.12
N ALA A 108 -18.98 1.16 5.02
CA ALA A 108 -19.23 0.61 3.68
C ALA A 108 -18.77 -0.84 3.58
N LEU A 109 -17.56 -1.19 4.04
CA LEU A 109 -17.08 -2.58 4.06
C LEU A 109 -18.02 -3.49 4.85
N THR A 110 -18.48 -3.03 6.01
CA THR A 110 -19.44 -3.76 6.86
C THR A 110 -20.78 -3.98 6.14
N LEU A 111 -21.29 -2.96 5.45
CA LEU A 111 -22.53 -3.05 4.66
C LEU A 111 -22.41 -4.08 3.52
N PHE A 112 -21.23 -4.20 2.91
CA PHE A 112 -20.93 -5.23 1.91
C PHE A 112 -20.64 -6.61 2.52
N GLY A 113 -20.85 -6.80 3.82
CA GLY A 113 -20.69 -8.09 4.50
C GLY A 113 -19.24 -8.47 4.81
N ILE A 114 -18.30 -7.52 4.73
CA ILE A 114 -16.90 -7.77 5.06
C ILE A 114 -16.72 -7.64 6.58
N GLU A 115 -16.57 -8.76 7.27
CA GLU A 115 -16.40 -8.82 8.71
C GLU A 115 -15.17 -8.04 9.20
N ASN A 116 -15.23 -7.53 10.44
CA ASN A 116 -14.14 -6.78 11.06
C ASN A 116 -12.78 -7.50 10.97
N LYS A 117 -12.74 -8.82 11.16
CA LYS A 117 -11.51 -9.62 11.03
C LYS A 117 -10.87 -9.53 9.64
N VAL A 118 -11.70 -9.51 8.59
CA VAL A 118 -11.24 -9.36 7.20
C VAL A 118 -10.81 -7.91 6.95
N GLN A 119 -11.55 -6.92 7.46
CA GLN A 119 -11.15 -5.51 7.38
C GLN A 119 -9.78 -5.28 8.02
N MET A 120 -9.54 -5.81 9.23
CA MET A 120 -8.24 -5.73 9.89
C MET A 120 -7.13 -6.42 9.10
N THR A 121 -7.44 -7.48 8.35
CA THR A 121 -6.48 -8.11 7.43
C THR A 121 -6.12 -7.17 6.27
N ILE A 122 -7.10 -6.48 5.69
CA ILE A 122 -6.88 -5.46 4.64
C ILE A 122 -6.01 -4.32 5.18
N PHE A 123 -6.34 -3.78 6.35
CA PHE A 123 -5.57 -2.68 6.97
C PHE A 123 -4.15 -3.10 7.33
N ARG A 124 -3.94 -4.34 7.75
CA ARG A 124 -2.61 -4.91 7.98
C ARG A 124 -1.78 -5.01 6.71
N LEU A 125 -2.39 -5.41 5.59
CA LEU A 125 -1.71 -5.40 4.29
C LEU A 125 -1.31 -3.99 3.87
N LEU A 126 -2.21 -3.01 4.00
CA LEU A 126 -1.93 -1.61 3.70
C LEU A 126 -0.81 -1.03 4.59
N SER A 127 -0.85 -1.30 5.90
CA SER A 127 0.23 -0.90 6.81
C SER A 127 1.56 -1.54 6.43
N SER A 128 1.56 -2.82 6.04
CA SER A 128 2.80 -3.48 5.61
C SER A 128 3.43 -2.82 4.38
N ILE A 129 2.62 -2.33 3.43
CA ILE A 129 3.11 -1.60 2.25
C ILE A 129 3.78 -0.29 2.69
N LEU A 130 3.18 0.43 3.64
CA LEU A 130 3.74 1.68 4.17
C LEU A 130 5.09 1.43 4.88
N HIS A 131 5.18 0.39 5.71
CA HIS A 131 6.44 0.01 6.36
C HIS A 131 7.50 -0.46 5.37
N LEU A 132 7.12 -1.20 4.33
CA LEU A 132 8.03 -1.59 3.25
C LEU A 132 8.66 -0.36 2.57
N GLY A 133 7.87 0.69 2.33
CA GLY A 133 8.38 1.94 1.75
C GLY A 133 9.37 2.70 2.63
N ASN A 134 9.41 2.40 3.93
CA ASN A 134 10.36 2.97 4.88
C ASN A 134 11.61 2.10 5.10
N VAL A 135 11.70 0.92 4.47
CA VAL A 135 12.88 0.05 4.58
C VAL A 135 14.07 0.72 3.88
N ILE A 136 15.20 0.83 4.58
CA ILE A 136 16.41 1.41 4.03
C ILE A 136 17.32 0.30 3.53
N ILE A 137 17.44 0.21 2.21
CA ILE A 137 18.44 -0.63 1.55
C ILE A 137 19.74 0.18 1.44
N ASN A 138 20.82 -0.40 1.94
CA ASN A 138 22.15 0.21 2.02
C ASN A 138 23.06 -0.42 0.95
N GLU A 139 23.99 0.37 0.45
CA GLU A 139 25.08 -0.12 -0.41
C GLU A 139 26.10 -0.87 0.45
N GLY A 140 26.48 -2.07 0.03
CA GLY A 140 27.54 -2.87 0.63
C GLY A 140 28.80 -2.88 -0.24
N ASP A 141 29.74 -3.76 0.08
CA ASP A 141 30.99 -3.86 -0.68
C ASP A 141 30.74 -4.37 -2.11
N GLY A 142 31.31 -3.68 -3.11
CA GLY A 142 31.17 -4.06 -4.52
C GLY A 142 29.74 -3.86 -5.05
N GLU A 143 29.13 -4.91 -5.60
CA GLU A 143 27.75 -4.87 -6.12
C GLU A 143 26.70 -5.35 -5.11
N LEU A 144 27.04 -5.39 -3.82
CA LEU A 144 26.15 -5.87 -2.77
C LEU A 144 25.20 -4.77 -2.30
N SER A 145 23.99 -5.15 -1.93
CA SER A 145 23.08 -4.34 -1.12
C SER A 145 22.65 -5.11 0.13
N TYR A 146 22.24 -4.40 1.17
CA TYR A 146 21.75 -5.04 2.39
C TYR A 146 20.76 -4.17 3.16
N VAL A 147 19.89 -4.81 3.94
CA VAL A 147 19.05 -4.16 4.95
C VAL A 147 19.69 -4.38 6.32
N LYS A 148 19.79 -3.33 7.15
CA LYS A 148 20.38 -3.39 8.49
C LYS A 148 19.50 -4.21 9.45
N GLU A 149 20.11 -4.95 10.37
CA GLU A 149 19.35 -5.72 11.39
C GLU A 149 18.54 -4.81 12.30
N SER A 150 19.00 -3.58 12.51
CA SER A 150 18.33 -2.56 13.30
C SER A 150 17.22 -1.80 12.56
N ASP A 151 16.92 -2.13 11.29
CA ASP A 151 15.85 -1.47 10.53
C ASP A 151 14.48 -1.88 11.10
N LYS A 152 13.87 -0.97 11.85
CA LYS A 152 12.59 -1.20 12.52
C LYS A 152 11.44 -1.40 11.54
N SER A 153 11.44 -0.66 10.43
CA SER A 153 10.39 -0.74 9.40
C SER A 153 10.40 -2.13 8.77
N PHE A 154 11.59 -2.69 8.53
CA PHE A 154 11.76 -4.05 8.01
C PHE A 154 11.20 -5.11 8.97
N SER A 155 11.54 -5.05 10.26
CA SER A 155 11.02 -6.01 11.25
C SER A 155 9.50 -5.88 11.43
N ILE A 156 8.96 -4.65 11.40
CA ILE A 156 7.51 -4.43 11.45
C ILE A 156 6.83 -5.01 10.19
N PHE A 157 7.36 -4.72 9.00
CA PHE A 157 6.86 -5.28 7.73
C PHE A 157 6.79 -6.81 7.78
N CYS A 158 7.88 -7.46 8.20
CA CYS A 158 7.92 -8.92 8.33
C CYS A 158 6.93 -9.44 9.37
N SER A 159 6.79 -8.77 10.52
CA SER A 159 5.84 -9.13 11.57
C SER A 159 4.38 -9.04 11.11
N LEU A 160 4.01 -7.95 10.42
CA LEU A 160 2.64 -7.75 9.89
C LEU A 160 2.24 -8.86 8.91
N LEU A 161 3.19 -9.29 8.07
CA LEU A 161 2.97 -10.33 7.07
C LEU A 161 3.32 -11.76 7.53
N LYS A 162 3.83 -11.90 8.76
CA LYS A 162 4.32 -13.18 9.33
C LYS A 162 5.39 -13.84 8.46
N LEU A 163 6.36 -13.04 8.02
CA LEU A 163 7.49 -13.48 7.19
C LEU A 163 8.71 -13.80 8.04
N ASP A 164 9.56 -14.69 7.52
CA ASP A 164 10.90 -14.94 8.07
C ASP A 164 11.84 -13.80 7.68
N GLU A 165 12.33 -13.05 8.68
CA GLU A 165 13.17 -11.86 8.45
C GLU A 165 14.47 -12.20 7.70
N ASN A 166 15.11 -13.32 8.00
CA ASN A 166 16.38 -13.71 7.36
C ASN A 166 16.20 -14.00 5.87
N ARG A 167 15.15 -14.75 5.52
CA ARG A 167 14.79 -15.03 4.14
C ARG A 167 14.38 -13.77 3.41
N MET A 168 13.55 -12.92 4.01
CA MET A 168 13.10 -11.69 3.37
C MET A 168 14.27 -10.73 3.12
N ARG A 169 15.18 -10.58 4.09
CA ARG A 169 16.40 -9.76 3.97
C ARG A 169 17.28 -10.25 2.84
N THR A 170 17.42 -11.57 2.71
CA THR A 170 18.15 -12.19 1.59
C THR A 170 17.49 -11.84 0.27
N TRP A 171 16.18 -12.05 0.12
CA TRP A 171 15.50 -11.90 -1.17
C TRP A 171 15.21 -10.45 -1.60
N LEU A 172 15.24 -9.48 -0.69
CA LEU A 172 15.23 -8.06 -1.06
C LEU A 172 16.52 -7.63 -1.78
N CYS A 173 17.65 -8.28 -1.47
CA CYS A 173 18.98 -7.89 -1.94
C CYS A 173 19.62 -8.92 -2.89
N ASN A 174 18.91 -9.99 -3.22
CA ASN A 174 19.37 -11.06 -4.10
C ASN A 174 18.25 -11.48 -5.04
N LYS A 175 18.61 -11.89 -6.25
CA LYS A 175 17.69 -12.42 -7.25
C LYS A 175 18.05 -13.85 -7.62
N ARG A 176 17.03 -14.67 -7.87
CA ARG A 176 17.18 -16.05 -8.33
C ARG A 176 16.90 -16.12 -9.83
N ILE A 177 17.91 -16.42 -10.61
CA ILE A 177 17.82 -16.50 -12.07
C ILE A 177 17.84 -17.97 -12.47
N LYS A 178 16.78 -18.41 -13.15
CA LYS A 178 16.72 -19.74 -13.76
C LYS A 178 17.20 -19.65 -15.21
N THR A 179 18.31 -20.30 -15.51
CA THR A 179 18.77 -20.56 -16.87
C THR A 179 18.41 -22.01 -17.25
N GLY A 180 18.41 -22.37 -18.54
CA GLY A 180 17.87 -23.65 -19.01
C GLY A 180 18.40 -24.91 -18.29
N VAL A 181 19.63 -24.86 -17.79
CA VAL A 181 20.31 -25.98 -17.09
C VAL A 181 20.64 -25.69 -15.63
N ALA A 182 20.51 -24.45 -15.14
CA ALA A 182 20.96 -24.08 -13.81
C ALA A 182 20.08 -23.03 -13.14
N VAL A 183 20.15 -22.98 -11.82
CA VAL A 183 19.55 -21.90 -11.03
C VAL A 183 20.67 -21.19 -10.28
N VAL A 184 20.86 -19.91 -10.58
CA VAL A 184 21.93 -19.09 -10.02
C VAL A 184 21.31 -18.02 -9.15
N ASN A 185 21.81 -17.89 -7.92
CA ASN A 185 21.49 -16.74 -7.07
C ASN A 185 22.57 -15.68 -7.30
N THR A 186 22.14 -14.47 -7.63
CA THR A 186 23.03 -13.33 -7.85
C THR A 186 22.63 -12.20 -6.93
N THR A 187 23.62 -11.46 -6.44
CA THR A 187 23.40 -10.28 -5.62
C THR A 187 22.84 -9.14 -6.47
N SER A 188 22.10 -8.24 -5.83
CA SER A 188 21.57 -7.03 -6.44
C SER A 188 22.34 -5.83 -5.89
N ASN A 189 22.73 -4.91 -6.77
CA ASN A 189 23.17 -3.59 -6.31
C ASN A 189 21.97 -2.78 -5.78
N ILE A 190 22.23 -1.65 -5.11
CA ILE A 190 21.19 -0.84 -4.48
C ILE A 190 20.07 -0.42 -5.44
N ASN A 191 20.40 -0.03 -6.68
CA ASN A 191 19.40 0.35 -7.67
C ASN A 191 18.51 -0.84 -8.03
N GLN A 192 19.10 -2.00 -8.31
CA GLN A 192 18.34 -3.21 -8.61
C GLN A 192 17.44 -3.64 -7.46
N ALA A 193 17.90 -3.50 -6.21
CA ALA A 193 17.13 -3.84 -5.03
C ALA A 193 15.97 -2.87 -4.77
N LEU A 194 16.12 -1.59 -5.08
CA LEU A 194 15.06 -0.57 -4.96
C LEU A 194 13.95 -0.71 -6.03
N PHE A 195 14.27 -1.29 -7.20
CA PHE A 195 13.32 -1.49 -8.30
C PHE A 195 12.69 -2.90 -8.35
N ALA A 196 13.12 -3.82 -7.46
CA ALA A 196 12.64 -5.21 -7.40
C ALA A 196 11.27 -5.34 -6.71
#